data_AF-A0A973LFF2-F1
#
_entry.id   AF-A0A973LFF2-F1
#
_cell.length_a   1.000
_cell.length_b   1.000
_cell.length_c   1.000
_cell.angle_alpha   90.00
_cell.angle_beta   90.00
_cell.angle_gamma   90.00
#
_symmetry.space_group_name_H-M   'P 1'
#
loop_
_entity.id
_entity.type
_entity.pdbx_description
1 polymer ?
#
loop_
_entity_poly.entity_id
_entity_poly.type
_entity_poly.pdbx_seq_one_letter_code
_entity_poly.pdbx_strand_id
1 'polypeptide(L)'
;MDENRARRVVDALRERGVNAHVAKVSVYQFGVRVMLSGGRQAEWDTDDTAGLEAQVMKDGMLVGFVPTIEGSEDFDEQQTIEAIL
;
A
#
# COMPACT_ATOMS: atom_id res chain seq x y z
N MET A 1 -7.86 3.94 1.12
CA MET A 1 -7.64 4.19 2.57
C MET A 1 -7.60 5.69 2.92
N ASP A 2 -7.79 6.07 4.20
CA ASP A 2 -7.62 7.46 4.68
C ASP A 2 -6.18 7.81 5.09
N GLU A 3 -5.83 9.12 5.11
CA GLU A 3 -4.45 9.58 5.39
C GLU A 3 -3.90 9.13 6.74
N ASN A 4 -4.72 9.15 7.81
CA ASN A 4 -4.25 8.82 9.14
C ASN A 4 -3.99 7.32 9.26
N ARG A 5 -4.86 6.49 8.67
CA ARG A 5 -4.65 5.05 8.57
C ARG A 5 -3.40 4.74 7.74
N ALA A 6 -3.20 5.40 6.60
CA ALA A 6 -2.00 5.21 5.78
C ALA A 6 -0.71 5.53 6.54
N ARG A 7 -0.71 6.62 7.33
CA ARG A 7 0.42 6.98 8.19
C ARG A 7 0.73 5.91 9.23
N ARG A 8 -0.28 5.41 9.96
CA ARG A 8 -0.08 4.38 10.99
C ARG A 8 0.42 3.06 10.40
N VAL A 9 -0.13 2.64 9.26
CA VAL A 9 0.36 1.44 8.55
C VAL A 9 1.81 1.62 8.10
N VAL A 10 2.17 2.77 7.52
CA VAL A 10 3.55 3.08 7.12
C VAL A 10 4.50 3.04 8.31
N ASP A 11 4.14 3.67 9.43
CA ASP A 11 4.97 3.68 10.63
C ASP A 11 5.19 2.25 11.16
N ALA A 12 4.13 1.46 11.24
CA ALA A 12 4.19 0.05 11.65
C ALA A 12 5.05 -0.83 10.72
N LEU A 13 4.99 -0.60 9.40
CA LEU A 13 5.85 -1.29 8.44
C LEU A 13 7.32 -0.89 8.59
N ARG A 14 7.60 0.39 8.81
CA ARG A 14 8.97 0.89 9.02
C ARG A 14 9.59 0.37 10.31
N GLU A 15 8.82 0.26 11.37
CA GLU A 15 9.25 -0.39 12.62
C GLU A 15 9.67 -1.85 12.42
N ARG A 16 9.10 -2.52 11.41
CA ARG A 16 9.45 -3.90 11.01
C ARG A 16 10.57 -3.97 9.95
N GLY A 17 11.18 -2.83 9.61
CA GLY A 17 12.30 -2.74 8.67
C GLY A 17 11.90 -2.64 7.20
N VAL A 18 10.61 -2.45 6.89
CA VAL A 18 10.14 -2.24 5.51
C VAL A 18 10.38 -0.79 5.09
N ASN A 19 10.89 -0.60 3.87
CA ASN A 19 11.06 0.72 3.28
C ASN A 19 9.73 1.25 2.73
N ALA A 20 8.85 1.68 3.65
CA ALA A 20 7.50 2.16 3.36
C ALA A 20 7.36 3.68 3.46
N HIS A 21 6.48 4.25 2.65
CA HIS A 21 6.14 5.67 2.61
C HIS A 21 4.63 5.84 2.39
N VAL A 22 4.07 6.95 2.86
CA VAL A 22 2.68 7.31 2.51
C VAL A 22 2.64 7.65 1.01
N ALA A 23 1.77 6.96 0.26
CA ALA A 23 1.45 7.32 -1.10
C ALA A 23 0.35 8.37 -1.09
N LYS A 24 0.58 9.51 -1.76
CA LYS A 24 -0.41 10.57 -1.96
C LYS A 24 -0.73 10.66 -3.45
N VAL A 25 -1.82 10.03 -3.86
CA VAL A 25 -2.23 9.89 -5.26
C VAL A 25 -3.01 11.13 -5.70
N SER A 26 -3.85 11.66 -4.82
CA SER A 26 -4.61 12.90 -5.03
C SER A 26 -4.75 13.68 -3.73
N VAL A 27 -5.57 14.75 -3.73
CA VAL A 27 -5.88 15.52 -2.51
C VAL A 27 -6.56 14.66 -1.44
N TYR A 28 -7.40 13.71 -1.85
CA TYR A 28 -8.21 12.88 -0.94
C TYR A 28 -7.92 11.38 -1.03
N GLN A 29 -6.89 10.99 -1.79
CA GLN A 29 -6.56 9.59 -2.05
C GLN A 29 -5.15 9.28 -1.54
N PHE A 30 -5.11 8.38 -0.56
CA PHE A 30 -3.90 8.00 0.17
C PHE A 30 -3.78 6.48 0.23
N GLY A 31 -2.55 6.01 0.21
CA GLY A 31 -2.21 4.59 0.30
C GLY A 31 -0.81 4.38 0.87
N VAL A 32 -0.25 3.19 0.65
CA VAL A 32 1.06 2.80 1.17
C VAL A 32 1.99 2.43 0.01
N ARG A 33 3.13 3.11 -0.10
CA ARG A 33 4.18 2.78 -1.07
C ARG A 33 5.30 2.00 -0.38
N VAL A 34 5.56 0.77 -0.83
CA VAL A 34 6.69 -0.05 -0.39
C VAL A 34 7.75 -0.10 -1.48
N MET A 35 8.99 0.25 -1.15
CA MET A 35 10.12 0.11 -2.06
C MET A 35 10.57 -1.35 -2.12
N LEU A 36 10.54 -1.93 -3.31
CA LEU A 36 10.96 -3.30 -3.59
C LEU A 36 12.38 -3.32 -4.16
N SER A 37 12.98 -4.51 -4.20
CA SER A 37 14.28 -4.71 -4.84
C SER A 37 14.23 -4.41 -6.35
N GLY A 38 15.36 -3.95 -6.91
CA GLY A 38 15.46 -3.65 -8.33
C GLY A 38 14.74 -2.38 -8.79
N GLY A 39 14.50 -1.43 -7.87
CA GLY A 39 13.92 -0.12 -8.17
C GLY A 39 12.41 -0.13 -8.41
N ARG A 40 11.72 -1.21 -8.04
CA ARG A 40 10.26 -1.30 -8.13
C ARG A 40 9.62 -0.72 -6.88
N GLN A 41 8.36 -0.33 -7.00
CA GLN A 41 7.55 0.14 -5.88
C GLN A 41 6.19 -0.55 -5.93
N ALA A 42 5.71 -1.08 -4.80
CA ALA A 42 4.34 -1.54 -4.66
C ALA A 42 3.52 -0.41 -4.04
N GLU A 43 2.47 0.04 -4.72
CA GLU A 43 1.55 1.08 -4.27
C GLU A 43 0.23 0.42 -3.89
N TRP A 44 -0.02 0.35 -2.59
CA TRP A 44 -1.18 -0.33 -1.99
C TRP A 44 -2.31 0.64 -1.73
N ASP A 45 -3.54 0.22 -2.06
CA ASP A 45 -4.78 0.98 -1.83
C ASP A 45 -4.67 2.41 -2.36
N THR A 46 -4.30 2.49 -3.64
CA THR A 46 -4.04 3.74 -4.38
C THR A 46 -5.04 3.97 -5.51
N ASP A 47 -5.95 3.03 -5.71
CA ASP A 47 -7.15 3.04 -6.52
C ASP A 47 -8.39 3.14 -5.62
N ASP A 48 -9.55 3.46 -6.19
CA ASP A 48 -10.79 3.72 -5.43
C ASP A 48 -11.56 2.42 -5.16
N THR A 49 -10.81 1.34 -4.91
CA THR A 49 -11.33 -0.01 -4.69
C THR A 49 -11.61 -0.25 -3.21
N ALA A 50 -12.62 -1.08 -2.95
CA ALA A 50 -13.04 -1.36 -1.57
C ALA A 50 -12.06 -2.27 -0.83
N GLY A 51 -11.35 -3.15 -1.55
CA GLY A 51 -10.41 -4.10 -0.97
C GLY A 51 -8.96 -3.67 -1.15
N LEU A 52 -8.08 -4.29 -0.36
CA LEU A 52 -6.65 -4.10 -0.40
C LEU A 52 -6.03 -4.78 -1.62
N GLU A 53 -5.38 -3.99 -2.46
CA GLU A 53 -4.63 -4.41 -3.65
C GLU A 53 -3.37 -3.56 -3.81
N ALA A 54 -2.50 -3.96 -4.74
CA ALA A 54 -1.27 -3.21 -5.00
C ALA A 54 -0.95 -3.14 -6.49
N GLN A 55 -0.51 -1.97 -6.94
CA GLN A 55 0.12 -1.80 -8.25
C GLN A 55 1.63 -1.82 -8.11
N VAL A 56 2.32 -2.63 -8.91
CA VAL A 56 3.79 -2.70 -8.92
C VAL A 56 4.30 -1.84 -10.07
N MET A 57 4.96 -0.73 -9.72
CA MET A 57 5.50 0.23 -10.66
C MET A 57 7.02 0.09 -10.76
N LYS A 58 7.57 0.40 -11.93
CA LYS A 58 9.01 0.56 -12.16
C LYS A 58 9.21 1.73 -13.11
N ASP A 59 10.01 2.71 -12.70
CA ASP A 59 10.31 3.90 -13.52
C ASP A 59 9.03 4.61 -14.04
N GLY A 60 7.99 4.65 -13.20
CA GLY A 60 6.69 5.24 -13.54
C GLY A 60 5.78 4.37 -14.42
N MET A 61 6.20 3.17 -14.82
CA MET A 61 5.40 2.24 -15.60
C MET A 61 4.85 1.10 -14.73
N LEU A 62 3.58 0.74 -14.94
CA LEU A 62 2.98 -0.44 -14.33
C LEU A 62 3.62 -1.71 -14.91
N VAL A 63 4.20 -2.53 -14.03
CA VAL A 63 4.89 -3.79 -14.40
C VAL A 63 4.30 -5.03 -13.74
N GLY A 64 3.30 -4.87 -12.87
CA GLY A 64 2.58 -5.97 -12.23
C GLY A 64 1.55 -5.45 -11.24
N PHE A 65 0.78 -6.36 -10.64
CA PHE A 65 -0.18 -6.03 -9.59
C PHE A 65 -0.36 -7.21 -8.65
N VAL A 66 -0.74 -6.90 -7.41
CA VAL A 66 -1.36 -7.84 -6.46
C VAL A 66 -2.86 -7.65 -6.62
N PRO A 67 -3.62 -8.69 -7.00
CA PRO A 67 -5.08 -8.58 -7.11
C PRO A 67 -5.68 -8.25 -5.74
N THR A 68 -6.89 -7.70 -5.74
CA THR A 68 -7.67 -7.48 -4.53
C THR A 68 -7.69 -8.72 -3.66
N ILE A 69 -7.31 -8.56 -2.40
CA ILE A 69 -7.34 -9.64 -1.42
C ILE A 69 -8.81 -9.85 -1.01
N GLU A 70 -9.32 -11.06 -1.15
CA GLU A 70 -10.72 -11.38 -0.83
C GLU A 70 -11.01 -11.13 0.66
N GLY A 71 -12.09 -10.40 0.97
CA GLY A 71 -12.50 -10.05 2.33
C GLY A 71 -11.69 -8.93 2.97
N SER A 72 -10.78 -8.29 2.22
CA SER A 72 -9.92 -7.22 2.75
C SER A 72 -10.61 -5.87 2.90
N GLU A 73 -11.85 -5.73 2.41
CA GLU A 73 -12.70 -4.56 2.66
C GLU A 73 -12.96 -4.33 4.16
N ASP A 74 -12.92 -5.40 4.95
CA ASP A 74 -13.17 -5.40 6.39
C ASP A 74 -11.89 -5.54 7.22
N PHE A 75 -10.71 -5.52 6.58
CA PHE A 75 -9.46 -5.63 7.31
C PHE A 75 -9.29 -4.48 8.29
N ASP A 76 -8.93 -4.83 9.53
CA ASP A 76 -8.43 -3.87 10.48
C ASP A 76 -7.00 -3.42 10.14
N GLU A 77 -6.45 -2.53 10.95
CA GLU A 77 -5.10 -1.99 10.74
C GLU A 77 -4.03 -3.09 10.83
N GLN A 78 -4.17 -4.04 11.76
CA GLN A 78 -3.19 -5.11 11.93
C GLN A 78 -3.22 -6.07 10.75
N GLN A 79 -4.40 -6.50 10.30
CA GLN A 79 -4.59 -7.33 9.11
C GLN A 79 -4.05 -6.64 7.86
N THR A 80 -4.24 -5.32 7.75
CA THR A 80 -3.66 -4.51 6.67
C THR A 80 -2.13 -4.55 6.68
N ILE A 81 -1.51 -4.36 7.85
CA ILE A 81 -0.05 -4.42 7.99
C ILE A 81 0.46 -5.82 7.64
N GLU A 82 -0.18 -6.86 8.16
CA GLU A 82 0.19 -8.25 7.91
C GLU A 82 0.07 -8.64 6.44
N ALA A 83 -0.91 -8.12 5.72
CA ALA A 83 -1.10 -8.37 4.30
C ALA A 83 -0.06 -7.67 3.40
N ILE A 84 0.55 -6.57 3.85
CA ILE A 84 1.53 -5.79 3.08
C ILE A 84 2.97 -6.31 3.26
N LEU A 85 3.26 -7.02 4.36
CA LEU A 85 4.58 -7.60 4.67
C LEU A 85 5.00 -8.71 3.71
#